data_AF-A0A530BY31-F1
#
_entry.id   AF-A0A530BY31-F1
#
_cell.length_a   1.000
_cell.length_b   1.000
_cell.length_c   1.000
_cell.angle_alpha   90.00
_cell.angle_beta   90.00
_cell.angle_gamma   90.00
#
_symmetry.space_group_name_H-M   'P 1'
#
loop_
_entity.id
_entity.type
_entity.pdbx_description
1 polymer ?
#
loop_
_entity_poly.entity_id
_entity_poly.type
_entity_poly.pdbx_seq_one_letter_code
_entity_poly.pdbx_strand_id
1 'polypeptide(L)'
;MVRFLVVLAVVLGIACGVTQAASLEPDAVNQAQFSESEPKGVSPMLLKAQVLLDRARFSPGLIDGRASQNFTKAVAAFQAANGLPSDGNLTRETWDKLAATFAGPVLATYETTAKDVRGPFTRRIPARMESMAHLKRLGYRSAREKLAERFHVSEELLRMLNPKAGFIKGGTALVVPDVGRGDPPSQIASVEVDKASRQVRALDASGKAIAVYPASIGSEEKPAPSGSAEVKRVVHNPTYHYNPKFAFKGVKTKHPFTIAKGPNNPVGSAWIDLSIESYGIHGTPDP
;
A
#
# COMPACT_ATOMS: atom_id res chain seq x y z
N MET A 1 -51.85 58.61 8.10
CA MET A 1 -50.46 58.61 7.60
C MET A 1 -49.82 57.29 8.02
N VAL A 2 -49.65 56.37 7.07
CA VAL A 2 -49.25 54.97 7.32
C VAL A 2 -47.72 54.88 7.31
N ARG A 3 -47.13 54.36 8.39
CA ARG A 3 -45.68 54.14 8.53
C ARG A 3 -45.29 52.82 7.87
N PHE A 4 -44.43 52.88 6.86
CA PHE A 4 -43.81 51.70 6.24
C PHE A 4 -42.62 51.24 7.11
N LEU A 5 -42.67 50.00 7.60
CA LEU A 5 -41.50 49.30 8.14
C LEU A 5 -40.74 48.65 6.98
N VAL A 6 -39.48 49.00 6.81
CA VAL A 6 -38.55 48.30 5.90
C VAL A 6 -37.90 47.17 6.70
N VAL A 7 -38.24 45.93 6.37
CA VAL A 7 -37.56 44.73 6.90
C VAL A 7 -36.38 44.40 5.98
N LEU A 8 -35.18 44.55 6.51
CA LEU A 8 -33.93 44.18 5.83
C LEU A 8 -33.76 42.65 5.93
N ALA A 9 -34.00 41.93 4.85
CA ALA A 9 -33.73 40.50 4.77
C ALA A 9 -32.23 40.26 4.59
N VAL A 10 -31.56 39.77 5.63
CA VAL A 10 -30.18 39.28 5.56
C VAL A 10 -30.21 37.88 4.92
N VAL A 11 -29.73 37.79 3.69
CA VAL A 11 -29.53 36.50 3.01
C VAL A 11 -28.22 35.91 3.52
N LEU A 12 -28.32 34.89 4.37
CA LEU A 12 -27.18 34.10 4.84
C LEU A 12 -26.81 33.09 3.74
N GLY A 13 -25.75 33.39 2.97
CA GLY A 13 -25.21 32.47 1.98
C GLY A 13 -24.53 31.27 2.66
N ILE A 14 -25.15 30.10 2.56
CA ILE A 14 -24.54 28.83 2.95
C ILE A 14 -23.48 28.49 1.90
N ALA A 15 -22.21 28.72 2.23
CA ALA A 15 -21.08 28.22 1.45
C ALA A 15 -21.02 26.69 1.63
N CYS A 16 -21.58 25.95 0.67
CA CYS A 16 -21.37 24.51 0.55
C CYS A 16 -19.87 24.23 0.38
N GLY A 17 -19.33 23.33 1.21
CA GLY A 17 -17.91 22.98 1.25
C GLY A 17 -17.38 22.45 -0.08
N VAL A 18 -16.62 23.29 -0.78
CA VAL A 18 -15.79 22.92 -1.93
C VAL A 18 -14.33 22.88 -1.45
N THR A 19 -13.95 21.94 -0.58
CA THR A 19 -12.58 21.98 -0.01
C THR A 19 -11.81 20.66 0.01
N GLN A 20 -12.40 19.53 -0.41
CA GLN A 20 -11.66 18.26 -0.46
C GLN A 20 -11.43 17.72 -1.88
N ALA A 21 -12.29 18.05 -2.85
CA ALA A 21 -12.10 17.63 -4.24
C ALA A 21 -10.96 18.39 -4.94
N ALA A 22 -10.81 19.69 -4.64
CA ALA A 22 -9.78 20.53 -5.27
C ALA A 22 -8.34 20.19 -4.83
N SER A 23 -8.15 19.47 -3.71
CA SER A 23 -6.80 19.17 -3.23
C SER A 23 -6.12 18.05 -4.01
N LEU A 24 -6.86 17.07 -4.54
CA LEU A 24 -6.27 15.89 -5.19
C LEU A 24 -6.27 15.94 -6.72
N GLU A 25 -6.47 17.13 -7.31
CA GLU A 25 -6.29 17.31 -8.74
C GLU A 25 -4.86 16.92 -9.16
N PRO A 26 -4.66 16.31 -10.35
CA PRO A 26 -3.35 15.84 -10.79
C PRO A 26 -2.25 16.90 -10.68
N ASP A 27 -2.53 18.13 -11.10
CA ASP A 27 -1.57 19.23 -11.05
C ASP A 27 -1.23 19.64 -9.62
N ALA A 28 -2.22 19.67 -8.72
CA ALA A 28 -2.01 19.98 -7.31
C ALA A 28 -1.08 18.96 -6.63
N VAL A 29 -1.23 17.67 -6.96
CA VAL A 29 -0.35 16.60 -6.46
C VAL A 29 1.02 16.65 -7.12
N ASN A 30 1.08 16.76 -8.45
CA ASN A 30 2.34 16.77 -9.20
C ASN A 30 3.22 17.98 -8.83
N GLN A 31 2.62 19.14 -8.60
CA GLN A 31 3.32 20.38 -8.25
C GLN A 31 3.48 20.59 -6.74
N ALA A 32 2.91 19.71 -5.90
CA ALA A 32 3.02 19.81 -4.45
C ALA A 32 4.48 20.00 -4.04
N GLN A 33 4.70 20.88 -3.06
CA GLN A 33 5.98 21.21 -2.47
C GLN A 33 5.97 20.86 -0.99
N PHE A 34 7.16 20.82 -0.40
CA PHE A 34 7.30 20.64 1.04
C PHE A 34 6.65 21.80 1.80
N SER A 35 5.97 21.46 2.89
CA SER A 35 5.42 22.37 3.88
C SER A 35 5.66 21.80 5.27
N GLU A 36 6.04 22.65 6.21
CA GLU A 36 6.20 22.26 7.62
C GLU A 36 4.87 22.08 8.35
N SER A 37 3.77 22.56 7.76
CA SER A 37 2.44 22.40 8.35
C SER A 37 2.04 20.93 8.46
N GLU A 38 1.60 20.50 9.64
CA GLU A 38 1.06 19.15 9.82
C GLU A 38 -0.14 18.90 8.88
N PRO A 39 -0.04 17.92 7.96
CA PRO A 39 -1.12 17.66 7.03
C PRO A 39 -2.32 17.04 7.73
N LYS A 40 -3.51 17.62 7.53
CA LYS A 40 -4.77 17.07 8.05
C LYS A 40 -5.46 16.23 6.98
N GLY A 41 -5.63 14.94 7.24
CA GLY A 41 -6.31 14.03 6.33
C GLY A 41 -5.45 13.66 5.12
N VAL A 42 -6.08 13.60 3.94
CA VAL A 42 -5.38 13.28 2.68
C VAL A 42 -4.70 14.53 2.14
N SER A 43 -3.39 14.46 1.93
CA SER A 43 -2.53 15.57 1.54
C SER A 43 -1.84 15.32 0.19
N PRO A 44 -1.85 16.30 -0.74
CA PRO A 44 -1.13 16.20 -2.00
C PRO A 44 0.37 16.04 -1.83
N MET A 45 0.95 16.73 -0.84
CA MET A 45 2.36 16.63 -0.48
C MET A 45 2.71 15.22 -0.01
N LEU A 46 1.91 14.65 0.91
CA LEU A 46 2.16 13.29 1.41
C LEU A 46 1.92 12.25 0.33
N LEU A 47 0.90 12.43 -0.52
CA LEU A 47 0.67 11.55 -1.66
C LEU A 47 1.88 11.54 -2.60
N LYS A 48 2.38 12.71 -2.99
CA LYS A 48 3.60 12.81 -3.81
C LYS A 48 4.80 12.15 -3.14
N ALA A 49 5.02 12.39 -1.85
CA ALA A 49 6.11 11.76 -1.11
C ALA A 49 5.97 10.22 -1.06
N GLN A 50 4.78 9.69 -0.79
CA GLN A 50 4.51 8.25 -0.77
C GLN A 50 4.78 7.61 -2.14
N VAL A 51 4.36 8.24 -3.24
CA VAL A 51 4.64 7.72 -4.59
C VAL A 51 6.14 7.70 -4.87
N LEU A 52 6.86 8.78 -4.56
CA LEU A 52 8.32 8.83 -4.77
C LEU A 52 9.06 7.79 -3.92
N LEU A 53 8.63 7.59 -2.67
CA LEU A 53 9.17 6.55 -1.79
C LEU A 53 8.95 5.15 -2.35
N ASP A 54 7.73 4.85 -2.82
CA ASP A 54 7.41 3.57 -3.45
C ASP A 54 8.26 3.32 -4.71
N ARG A 55 8.41 4.34 -5.56
CA ARG A 55 9.28 4.29 -6.76
C ARG A 55 10.74 4.06 -6.39
N ALA A 56 11.22 4.70 -5.33
CA ALA A 56 12.56 4.55 -4.78
C ALA A 56 12.77 3.20 -4.04
N ARG A 57 11.76 2.33 -4.00
CA ARG A 57 11.76 1.01 -3.32
C ARG A 57 11.80 1.10 -1.79
N PHE A 58 11.43 2.24 -1.21
CA PHE A 58 11.20 2.41 0.23
C PHE A 58 9.69 2.46 0.45
N SER A 59 9.05 1.30 0.52
CA SER A 59 7.59 1.23 0.50
C SER A 59 6.98 1.95 1.72
N PRO A 60 6.09 2.93 1.52
CA PRO A 60 5.35 3.57 2.61
C PRO A 60 4.21 2.68 3.14
N GLY A 61 4.13 1.41 2.70
CA GLY A 61 2.93 0.59 2.78
C GLY A 61 1.93 1.02 1.71
N LEU A 62 0.64 1.02 2.07
CA LEU A 62 -0.44 1.49 1.22
C LEU A 62 -0.34 2.99 0.94
N ILE A 63 -0.39 3.40 -0.33
CA ILE A 63 -0.46 4.80 -0.72
C ILE A 63 -1.89 5.30 -0.47
N ASP A 64 -2.02 6.30 0.38
CA ASP A 64 -3.32 6.84 0.82
C ASP A 64 -3.32 8.37 1.04
N GLY A 65 -2.17 9.01 0.84
CA GLY A 65 -1.94 10.44 1.03
C GLY A 65 -1.98 10.89 2.49
N ARG A 66 -1.88 9.97 3.46
CA ARG A 66 -1.95 10.26 4.90
C ARG A 66 -0.63 9.98 5.60
N ALA A 67 -0.43 10.62 6.75
CA ALA A 67 0.68 10.27 7.64
C ALA A 67 0.38 8.91 8.31
N SER A 68 1.37 8.04 8.38
CA SER A 68 1.25 6.72 9.00
C SER A 68 2.60 6.27 9.56
N GLN A 69 2.59 5.26 10.45
CA GLN A 69 3.83 4.68 10.96
C GLN A 69 4.67 4.04 9.85
N ASN A 70 4.04 3.44 8.84
CA ASN A 70 4.75 2.86 7.70
C ASN A 70 5.39 3.96 6.84
N PHE A 71 4.72 5.11 6.66
CA PHE A 71 5.30 6.27 6.01
C PHE A 71 6.54 6.78 6.78
N THR A 72 6.45 6.98 8.10
CA THR A 72 7.59 7.39 8.94
C THR A 72 8.77 6.43 8.82
N LYS A 73 8.51 5.11 8.85
CA LYS A 73 9.54 4.08 8.67
C LYS A 73 10.18 4.09 7.29
N ALA A 74 9.40 4.36 6.24
CA ALA A 74 9.91 4.47 4.88
C ALA A 74 10.80 5.71 4.71
N VAL A 75 10.39 6.85 5.29
CA VAL A 75 11.20 8.07 5.35
C VAL A 75 12.53 7.81 6.06
N ALA A 76 12.50 7.19 7.25
CA ALA A 76 13.71 6.85 8.00
C ALA A 76 14.66 5.96 7.18
N ALA A 77 14.13 4.92 6.56
CA ALA A 77 14.93 4.02 5.72
C ALA A 77 15.53 4.73 4.50
N PHE A 78 14.77 5.62 3.84
CA PHE A 78 15.27 6.42 2.73
C PHE A 78 16.36 7.40 3.19
N GLN A 79 16.18 8.07 4.34
CA GLN A 79 17.17 8.94 4.95
C GLN A 79 18.48 8.18 5.22
N ALA A 80 18.41 7.04 5.89
CA ALA A 80 19.58 6.19 6.18
C ALA A 80 20.33 5.79 4.91
N ALA A 81 19.60 5.35 3.87
CA ALA A 81 20.20 4.97 2.59
C ALA A 81 20.83 6.15 1.82
N ASN A 82 20.49 7.38 2.17
CA ASN A 82 20.97 8.60 1.52
C ASN A 82 21.92 9.43 2.38
N GLY A 83 22.35 8.91 3.53
CA GLY A 83 23.29 9.59 4.43
C GLY A 83 22.68 10.77 5.18
N LEU A 84 21.35 10.80 5.33
CA LEU A 84 20.62 11.81 6.09
C LEU A 84 20.34 11.33 7.53
N PRO A 85 20.04 12.23 8.47
CA PRO A 85 19.54 11.84 9.79
C PRO A 85 18.27 10.98 9.64
N SER A 86 18.33 9.72 10.11
CA SER A 86 17.28 8.71 9.94
C SER A 86 16.22 8.78 11.06
N ASP A 87 15.57 9.92 11.21
CA ASP A 87 14.55 10.16 12.26
C ASP A 87 13.11 9.87 11.80
N GLY A 88 12.90 9.66 10.50
CA GLY A 88 11.58 9.40 9.91
C GLY A 88 10.72 10.65 9.74
N ASN A 89 11.23 11.82 10.07
CA ASN A 89 10.55 13.09 9.84
C ASN A 89 10.79 13.53 8.40
N LEU A 90 9.72 13.82 7.66
CA LEU A 90 9.88 14.41 6.33
C LEU A 90 10.39 15.84 6.50
N THR A 91 11.67 16.07 6.24
CA THR A 91 12.31 17.40 6.25
C THR A 91 12.39 17.97 4.83
N ARG A 92 12.70 19.27 4.72
CA ARG A 92 13.02 19.93 3.44
C ARG A 92 14.12 19.19 2.68
N GLU A 93 15.20 18.83 3.37
CA GLU A 93 16.33 18.11 2.80
C GLU A 93 15.93 16.71 2.30
N THR A 94 15.16 15.97 3.12
CA THR A 94 14.66 14.64 2.74
C THR A 94 13.74 14.74 1.52
N TRP A 95 12.86 15.74 1.49
CA TRP A 95 11.99 16.01 0.36
C TRP A 95 12.79 16.30 -0.91
N ASP A 96 13.79 17.17 -0.85
CA ASP A 96 14.56 17.55 -2.04
C ASP A 96 15.32 16.37 -2.61
N LYS A 97 15.91 15.54 -1.73
CA LYS A 97 16.54 14.28 -2.13
C LYS A 97 15.54 13.32 -2.78
N LEU A 98 14.33 13.22 -2.23
CA LEU A 98 13.27 12.36 -2.74
C LEU A 98 12.73 12.85 -4.08
N ALA A 99 12.49 14.15 -4.23
CA ALA A 99 12.02 14.78 -5.47
C ALA A 99 13.07 14.66 -6.59
N ALA A 100 14.36 14.65 -6.26
CA ALA A 100 15.43 14.40 -7.23
C ALA A 100 15.46 12.96 -7.77
N THR A 101 14.76 11.99 -7.15
CA THR A 101 14.72 10.60 -7.64
C THR A 101 13.89 10.44 -8.91
N PHE A 102 12.98 11.37 -9.20
CA PHE A 102 12.10 11.29 -10.36
C PHE A 102 11.58 12.67 -10.77
N ALA A 103 11.87 13.08 -12.01
CA ALA A 103 11.48 14.38 -12.55
C ALA A 103 10.08 14.41 -13.21
N GLY A 104 9.42 13.26 -13.35
CA GLY A 104 8.11 13.14 -14.01
C GLY A 104 6.92 13.37 -13.07
N PRO A 105 5.70 13.43 -13.64
CA PRO A 105 4.48 13.50 -12.84
C PRO A 105 4.28 12.21 -12.04
N VAL A 106 3.94 12.34 -10.76
CA VAL A 106 3.69 11.19 -9.85
C VAL A 106 2.29 10.62 -10.00
N LEU A 107 1.38 11.35 -10.64
CA LEU A 107 0.08 10.84 -11.08
C LEU A 107 0.05 10.72 -12.61
N ALA A 108 -0.48 9.61 -13.09
CA ALA A 108 -0.60 9.29 -14.51
C ALA A 108 -2.04 8.93 -14.87
N THR A 109 -2.36 9.05 -16.16
CA THR A 109 -3.62 8.53 -16.71
C THR A 109 -3.45 7.08 -17.14
N TYR A 110 -4.32 6.21 -16.64
CA TYR A 110 -4.42 4.81 -17.03
C TYR A 110 -5.77 4.52 -17.66
N GLU A 111 -5.78 4.01 -18.89
CA GLU A 111 -7.00 3.53 -19.53
C GLU A 111 -7.31 2.09 -19.09
N THR A 112 -8.46 1.88 -18.44
CA THR A 112 -8.87 0.56 -17.98
C THR A 112 -9.04 -0.41 -19.14
N THR A 113 -8.51 -1.61 -19.00
CA THR A 113 -8.75 -2.66 -20.00
C THR A 113 -10.01 -3.46 -19.65
N ALA A 114 -10.55 -4.16 -20.63
CA ALA A 114 -11.65 -5.09 -20.36
C ALA A 114 -11.22 -6.25 -19.41
N LYS A 115 -9.93 -6.59 -19.34
CA LYS A 115 -9.41 -7.56 -18.35
C LYS A 115 -9.43 -7.02 -16.93
N ASP A 116 -9.30 -5.70 -16.76
CA ASP A 116 -9.34 -5.07 -15.43
C ASP A 116 -10.73 -5.19 -14.81
N VAL A 117 -11.78 -5.00 -15.60
CA VAL A 117 -13.15 -4.95 -15.09
C VAL A 117 -13.94 -6.26 -15.15
N ARG A 118 -13.49 -7.27 -15.92
CA ARG A 118 -14.19 -8.57 -16.04
C ARG A 118 -13.82 -9.60 -14.97
N GLY A 119 -12.70 -9.45 -14.30
CA GLY A 119 -12.22 -10.42 -13.31
C GLY A 119 -11.35 -11.54 -13.92
N PRO A 120 -11.30 -12.73 -13.29
CA PRO A 120 -12.27 -13.26 -12.34
C PRO A 120 -12.21 -12.63 -10.94
N PHE A 121 -13.39 -12.45 -10.32
CA PHE A 121 -13.54 -11.92 -8.97
C PHE A 121 -14.17 -12.93 -8.01
N THR A 122 -13.78 -12.86 -6.74
CA THR A 122 -14.40 -13.59 -5.62
C THR A 122 -15.09 -12.57 -4.70
N ARG A 123 -16.33 -12.19 -5.03
CA ARG A 123 -17.04 -11.08 -4.37
C ARG A 123 -17.21 -11.24 -2.85
N ARG A 124 -17.36 -12.48 -2.38
CA ARG A 124 -17.54 -12.80 -0.97
C ARG A 124 -16.43 -13.76 -0.54
N ILE A 125 -15.58 -13.29 0.36
CA ILE A 125 -14.53 -14.09 0.98
C ILE A 125 -14.86 -14.13 2.47
N PRO A 126 -15.14 -15.31 3.04
CA PRO A 126 -15.46 -15.43 4.46
C PRO A 126 -14.19 -15.16 5.29
N ALA A 127 -14.35 -14.60 6.49
CA ALA A 127 -13.21 -14.32 7.39
C ALA A 127 -12.59 -15.59 7.99
N ARG A 128 -13.34 -16.68 8.13
CA ARG A 128 -12.86 -17.95 8.71
C ARG A 128 -12.08 -18.76 7.69
N MET A 129 -10.87 -19.19 8.06
CA MET A 129 -9.98 -19.97 7.19
C MET A 129 -10.61 -21.28 6.73
N GLU A 130 -11.35 -21.97 7.61
CA GLU A 130 -12.05 -23.21 7.26
C GLU A 130 -13.10 -22.98 6.18
N SER A 131 -13.77 -21.82 6.21
CA SER A 131 -14.75 -21.45 5.19
C SER A 131 -14.09 -21.00 3.88
N MET A 132 -12.91 -20.35 3.96
CA MET A 132 -12.13 -20.00 2.77
C MET A 132 -11.69 -21.24 1.98
N ALA A 133 -11.43 -22.36 2.67
CA ALA A 133 -11.02 -23.62 2.05
C ALA A 133 -12.06 -24.20 1.06
N HIS A 134 -13.33 -23.81 1.18
CA HIS A 134 -14.38 -24.22 0.24
C HIS A 134 -14.43 -23.38 -1.05
N LEU A 135 -13.66 -22.29 -1.13
CA LEU A 135 -13.61 -21.45 -2.32
C LEU A 135 -12.67 -22.03 -3.37
N LYS A 136 -13.11 -22.04 -4.64
CA LYS A 136 -12.27 -22.46 -5.79
C LYS A 136 -11.09 -21.53 -6.05
N ARG A 137 -11.15 -20.27 -5.58
CA ARG A 137 -10.11 -19.24 -5.72
C ARG A 137 -10.34 -18.08 -4.75
N LEU A 138 -9.26 -17.43 -4.35
CA LEU A 138 -9.26 -16.23 -3.50
C LEU A 138 -8.94 -15.00 -4.38
N GLY A 139 -9.75 -14.77 -5.42
CA GLY A 139 -9.59 -13.63 -6.33
C GLY A 139 -9.84 -12.29 -5.66
N TYR A 140 -9.53 -11.18 -6.34
CA TYR A 140 -10.00 -9.85 -5.92
C TYR A 140 -11.53 -9.85 -5.77
N ARG A 141 -12.08 -9.12 -4.81
CA ARG A 141 -13.53 -8.96 -4.59
C ARG A 141 -14.15 -8.09 -5.68
N SER A 142 -13.38 -7.14 -6.23
CA SER A 142 -13.85 -6.20 -7.26
C SER A 142 -12.75 -5.75 -8.22
N ALA A 143 -13.16 -5.08 -9.30
CA ALA A 143 -12.24 -4.40 -10.21
C ALA A 143 -11.48 -3.25 -9.52
N ARG A 144 -12.14 -2.56 -8.58
CA ARG A 144 -11.54 -1.47 -7.81
C ARG A 144 -10.41 -1.97 -6.93
N GLU A 145 -10.61 -3.05 -6.18
CA GLU A 145 -9.56 -3.69 -5.37
C GLU A 145 -8.39 -4.16 -6.24
N LYS A 146 -8.67 -4.78 -7.39
CA LYS A 146 -7.63 -5.19 -8.35
C LYS A 146 -6.79 -4.00 -8.84
N LEU A 147 -7.44 -2.89 -9.18
CA LEU A 147 -6.77 -1.69 -9.66
C LEU A 147 -6.04 -0.97 -8.52
N ALA A 148 -6.61 -0.95 -7.32
CA ALA A 148 -6.01 -0.40 -6.13
C ALA A 148 -4.69 -1.10 -5.80
N GLU A 149 -4.70 -2.44 -5.75
CA GLU A 149 -3.50 -3.27 -5.59
C GLU A 149 -2.47 -2.99 -6.69
N ARG A 150 -2.90 -2.91 -7.96
CA ARG A 150 -2.00 -2.67 -9.10
C ARG A 150 -1.22 -1.35 -8.98
N PHE A 151 -1.83 -0.33 -8.41
CA PHE A 151 -1.24 1.00 -8.26
C PHE A 151 -0.83 1.30 -6.82
N HIS A 152 -0.68 0.26 -5.99
CA HIS A 152 -0.27 0.31 -4.58
C HIS A 152 -1.05 1.31 -3.72
N VAL A 153 -2.32 1.54 -4.05
CA VAL A 153 -3.16 2.60 -3.49
C VAL A 153 -4.33 2.01 -2.72
N SER A 154 -4.84 2.71 -1.71
CA SER A 154 -6.08 2.29 -1.05
C SER A 154 -7.29 2.35 -2.00
N GLU A 155 -8.28 1.48 -1.83
CA GLU A 155 -9.54 1.58 -2.60
C GLU A 155 -10.23 2.93 -2.39
N GLU A 156 -10.05 3.54 -1.22
CA GLU A 156 -10.58 4.86 -0.90
C GLU A 156 -9.87 5.96 -1.70
N LEU A 157 -8.53 6.01 -1.69
CA LEU A 157 -7.78 7.03 -2.44
C LEU A 157 -8.00 6.86 -3.95
N LEU A 158 -8.06 5.63 -4.46
CA LEU A 158 -8.36 5.39 -5.87
C LEU A 158 -9.73 5.97 -6.27
N ARG A 159 -10.73 5.87 -5.38
CA ARG A 159 -12.05 6.51 -5.57
C ARG A 159 -11.98 8.02 -5.46
N MET A 160 -11.20 8.56 -4.53
CA MET A 160 -11.03 10.01 -4.36
C MET A 160 -10.36 10.67 -5.57
N LEU A 161 -9.36 10.01 -6.17
CA LEU A 161 -8.73 10.43 -7.42
C LEU A 161 -9.66 10.32 -8.63
N ASN A 162 -10.69 9.48 -8.55
CA ASN A 162 -11.60 9.18 -9.66
C ASN A 162 -13.07 9.22 -9.23
N PRO A 163 -13.59 10.37 -8.74
CA PRO A 163 -14.90 10.44 -8.10
C PRO A 163 -16.07 10.12 -9.06
N LYS A 164 -15.83 10.22 -10.37
CA LYS A 164 -16.81 9.92 -11.42
C LYS A 164 -16.65 8.50 -12.01
N ALA A 165 -15.63 7.74 -11.60
CA ALA A 165 -15.38 6.41 -12.17
C ALA A 165 -16.23 5.34 -11.50
N GLY A 166 -16.94 4.55 -12.30
CA GLY A 166 -17.71 3.40 -11.83
C GLY A 166 -16.91 2.10 -11.70
N PHE A 167 -15.67 2.04 -12.21
CA PHE A 167 -14.80 0.84 -12.21
C PHE A 167 -15.43 -0.44 -12.84
N ILE A 168 -16.45 -0.29 -13.68
CA ILE A 168 -17.19 -1.41 -14.30
C ILE A 168 -16.96 -1.57 -15.81
N LYS A 169 -16.45 -0.54 -16.48
CA LYS A 169 -16.28 -0.50 -17.94
C LYS A 169 -14.81 -0.36 -18.31
N GLY A 170 -14.36 -1.11 -19.31
CA GLY A 170 -13.07 -0.87 -19.98
C GLY A 170 -13.13 0.43 -20.80
N GLY A 171 -11.97 0.98 -21.17
CA GLY A 171 -11.83 2.25 -21.86
C GLY A 171 -12.08 3.47 -20.97
N THR A 172 -12.09 3.30 -19.64
CA THR A 172 -12.24 4.43 -18.71
C THR A 172 -10.86 4.96 -18.37
N ALA A 173 -10.61 6.24 -18.63
CA ALA A 173 -9.41 6.92 -18.16
C ALA A 173 -9.50 7.13 -16.62
N LEU A 174 -8.49 6.65 -15.90
CA LEU A 174 -8.34 6.82 -14.47
C LEU A 174 -7.07 7.62 -14.17
N VAL A 175 -7.12 8.48 -13.16
CA VAL A 175 -5.95 9.07 -12.52
C VAL A 175 -5.44 8.10 -11.46
N VAL A 176 -4.18 7.68 -11.57
CA VAL A 176 -3.55 6.71 -10.67
C VAL A 176 -2.12 7.13 -10.32
N PRO A 177 -1.58 6.69 -9.18
CA PRO A 177 -0.16 6.79 -8.91
C PRO A 177 0.71 6.15 -9.99
N ASP A 178 1.74 6.86 -10.46
CA ASP A 178 2.80 6.27 -11.28
C ASP A 178 3.78 5.52 -10.37
N VAL A 179 3.45 4.26 -10.11
CA VAL A 179 4.29 3.32 -9.33
C VAL A 179 5.31 2.58 -10.21
N GLY A 180 5.53 3.04 -11.44
CA GLY A 180 6.50 2.46 -12.37
C GLY A 180 7.93 2.58 -11.85
N ARG A 181 8.39 1.56 -11.12
CA ARG A 181 9.78 1.44 -10.70
C ARG A 181 10.66 1.23 -11.94
N GLY A 182 11.89 1.74 -11.91
CA GLY A 182 12.92 1.32 -12.87
C GLY A 182 13.24 -0.17 -12.74
N ASP A 183 14.25 -0.64 -13.46
CA ASP A 183 14.67 -2.05 -13.39
C ASP A 183 14.95 -2.48 -11.93
N PRO A 184 14.66 -3.75 -11.57
CA PRO A 184 15.06 -4.29 -10.29
C PRO A 184 16.57 -4.10 -10.08
N PRO A 185 17.03 -3.95 -8.83
CA PRO A 185 18.46 -3.90 -8.55
C PRO A 185 19.15 -5.11 -9.19
N SER A 186 20.26 -4.87 -9.89
CA SER A 186 20.97 -5.91 -10.65
C SER A 186 21.50 -7.03 -9.75
N GLN A 187 21.77 -6.73 -8.48
CA GLN A 187 22.20 -7.69 -7.47
C GLN A 187 21.59 -7.37 -6.10
N ILE A 188 21.18 -8.41 -5.39
CA ILE A 188 20.78 -8.39 -3.98
C ILE A 188 21.72 -9.36 -3.27
N ALA A 189 22.45 -8.89 -2.26
CA ALA A 189 23.40 -9.72 -1.51
C ALA A 189 22.70 -10.51 -0.41
N SER A 190 21.73 -9.90 0.27
CA SER A 190 20.97 -10.55 1.33
C SER A 190 19.58 -9.93 1.52
N VAL A 191 18.71 -10.67 2.21
CA VAL A 191 17.43 -10.17 2.71
C VAL A 191 17.48 -10.16 4.23
N GLU A 192 17.28 -8.99 4.82
CA GLU A 192 17.22 -8.79 6.27
C GLU A 192 15.77 -8.68 6.72
N VAL A 193 15.40 -9.40 7.78
CA VAL A 193 14.12 -9.23 8.49
C VAL A 193 14.40 -8.55 9.82
N ASP A 194 14.28 -7.22 9.84
CA ASP A 194 14.55 -6.40 11.02
C ASP A 194 13.29 -6.34 11.91
N LYS A 195 13.37 -7.06 13.03
CA LYS A 195 12.26 -7.15 14.01
C LYS A 195 12.03 -5.84 14.76
N ALA A 196 13.08 -5.05 14.98
CA ALA A 196 13.00 -3.81 15.75
C ALA A 196 12.28 -2.72 14.94
N SER A 197 12.69 -2.53 13.68
CA SER A 197 12.04 -1.57 12.79
C SER A 197 10.75 -2.11 12.14
N ARG A 198 10.50 -3.43 12.24
CA ARG A 198 9.37 -4.14 11.61
C ARG A 198 9.41 -3.98 10.08
N GLN A 199 10.56 -4.32 9.49
CA GLN A 199 10.84 -4.17 8.07
C GLN A 199 11.49 -5.43 7.48
N VAL A 200 11.25 -5.66 6.19
CA VAL A 200 12.05 -6.55 5.35
C VAL A 200 12.88 -5.66 4.41
N ARG A 201 14.20 -5.86 4.40
CA ARG A 201 15.15 -5.08 3.60
C ARG A 201 15.90 -5.99 2.63
N ALA A 202 15.99 -5.57 1.37
CA ALA A 202 16.98 -6.13 0.44
C ALA A 202 18.25 -5.29 0.58
N LEU A 203 19.39 -5.93 0.80
CA LEU A 203 20.67 -5.28 1.00
C LEU A 203 21.61 -5.56 -0.18
N ASP A 204 22.43 -4.57 -0.53
CA ASP A 204 23.56 -4.77 -1.43
C ASP A 204 24.79 -5.37 -0.68
N ALA A 205 25.88 -5.61 -1.41
CA ALA A 205 27.10 -6.22 -0.86
C ALA A 205 27.79 -5.36 0.22
N SER A 206 27.48 -4.05 0.30
CA SER A 206 27.99 -3.16 1.34
C SER A 206 27.11 -3.16 2.61
N GLY A 207 25.97 -3.86 2.58
CA GLY A 207 24.97 -3.85 3.65
C GLY A 207 23.99 -2.68 3.56
N LYS A 208 24.03 -1.88 2.49
CA LYS A 208 23.09 -0.78 2.29
C LYS A 208 21.75 -1.30 1.79
N ALA A 209 20.66 -0.79 2.36
CA ALA A 209 19.31 -1.11 1.91
C ALA A 209 19.03 -0.51 0.53
N ILE A 210 18.64 -1.38 -0.41
CA ILE A 210 18.26 -1.06 -1.80
C ILE A 210 16.77 -1.28 -2.08
N ALA A 211 16.08 -1.94 -1.15
CA ALA A 211 14.62 -1.93 -1.05
C ALA A 211 14.21 -2.18 0.40
N VAL A 212 13.13 -1.56 0.85
CA VAL A 212 12.59 -1.69 2.21
C VAL A 212 11.08 -1.79 2.15
N TYR A 213 10.52 -2.78 2.85
CA TYR A 213 9.09 -3.03 2.94
C TYR A 213 8.67 -3.13 4.41
N PRO A 214 7.58 -2.46 4.83
CA PRO A 214 7.03 -2.68 6.16
C PRO A 214 6.55 -4.13 6.28
N ALA A 215 6.68 -4.71 7.48
CA ALA A 215 6.28 -6.09 7.71
C ALA A 215 5.72 -6.30 9.13
N SER A 216 4.63 -7.05 9.21
CA SER A 216 4.22 -7.70 10.45
C SER A 216 5.11 -8.92 10.67
N ILE A 217 5.83 -8.93 11.79
CA ILE A 217 6.75 -10.01 12.16
C ILE A 217 6.22 -10.66 13.44
N GLY A 218 6.46 -11.96 13.65
CA GLY A 218 5.88 -12.77 14.73
C GLY A 218 5.63 -12.05 16.07
N SER A 219 4.52 -12.41 16.72
CA SER A 219 4.10 -11.82 18.00
C SER A 219 5.02 -12.23 19.14
N GLU A 220 4.88 -11.59 20.31
CA GLU A 220 5.57 -12.03 21.53
C GLU A 220 5.20 -13.46 21.92
N GLU A 221 3.93 -13.87 21.69
CA GLU A 221 3.44 -15.23 21.95
C GLU A 221 4.01 -16.26 20.97
N LYS A 222 4.31 -15.85 19.73
CA LYS A 222 4.84 -16.70 18.65
C LYS A 222 5.95 -15.95 17.91
N PRO A 223 7.13 -15.78 18.53
CA PRO A 223 8.18 -14.95 17.96
C PRO A 223 8.72 -15.58 16.69
N ALA A 224 9.05 -14.73 15.71
CA ALA A 224 9.82 -15.17 14.56
C ALA A 224 11.22 -15.63 15.04
N PRO A 225 11.84 -16.65 14.42
CA PRO A 225 13.18 -17.11 14.76
C PRO A 225 14.21 -16.02 14.45
N SER A 226 15.33 -16.01 15.19
CA SER A 226 16.50 -15.16 14.90
C SER A 226 17.63 -16.02 14.37
N GLY A 227 18.46 -15.47 13.48
CA GLY A 227 19.59 -16.17 12.89
C GLY A 227 19.61 -16.05 11.38
N SER A 228 20.45 -16.85 10.73
CA SER A 228 20.55 -16.91 9.27
C SER A 228 19.65 -18.01 8.72
N ALA A 229 19.05 -17.73 7.56
CA ALA A 229 18.26 -18.69 6.79
C ALA A 229 18.54 -18.50 5.31
N GLU A 230 18.40 -19.58 4.54
CA GLU A 230 18.50 -19.52 3.08
C GLU A 230 17.12 -19.31 2.46
N VAL A 231 17.04 -18.49 1.42
CA VAL A 231 15.88 -18.47 0.53
C VAL A 231 15.91 -19.75 -0.30
N LYS A 232 14.97 -20.66 -0.06
CA LYS A 232 14.89 -21.94 -0.75
C LYS A 232 14.19 -21.84 -2.10
N ARG A 233 13.12 -21.05 -2.18
CA ARG A 233 12.34 -20.82 -3.41
C ARG A 233 11.38 -19.65 -3.27
N VAL A 234 10.90 -19.15 -4.40
CA VAL A 234 9.81 -18.18 -4.49
C VAL A 234 8.62 -18.83 -5.18
N VAL A 235 7.45 -18.75 -4.55
CA VAL A 235 6.18 -19.26 -5.09
C VAL A 235 5.24 -18.09 -5.32
N HIS A 236 4.96 -17.79 -6.58
CA HIS A 236 3.96 -16.81 -6.97
C HIS A 236 2.56 -17.42 -6.96
N ASN A 237 1.59 -16.65 -6.47
CA ASN A 237 0.18 -17.04 -6.33
C ASN A 237 0.02 -18.40 -5.62
N PRO A 238 0.55 -18.55 -4.40
CA PRO A 238 0.57 -19.81 -3.67
C PRO A 238 -0.84 -20.26 -3.25
N THR A 239 -1.02 -21.56 -3.06
CA THR A 239 -2.06 -22.08 -2.16
C THR A 239 -1.58 -21.99 -0.73
N TYR A 240 -2.50 -21.96 0.24
CA TYR A 240 -2.14 -22.02 1.67
C TYR A 240 -2.59 -23.32 2.30
N HIS A 241 -1.66 -24.10 2.84
CA HIS A 241 -1.94 -25.36 3.52
C HIS A 241 -1.91 -25.16 5.04
N TYR A 242 -3.06 -25.30 5.70
CA TYR A 242 -3.16 -25.20 7.15
C TYR A 242 -2.92 -26.56 7.82
N ASN A 243 -1.99 -26.59 8.77
CA ASN A 243 -1.78 -27.73 9.66
C ASN A 243 -2.40 -27.45 11.05
N PRO A 244 -3.36 -28.28 11.53
CA PRO A 244 -4.02 -28.07 12.82
C PRO A 244 -3.07 -28.11 14.02
N LYS A 245 -1.86 -28.67 13.88
CA LYS A 245 -0.82 -28.62 14.93
C LYS A 245 -0.42 -27.20 15.33
N PHE A 246 -0.58 -26.21 14.46
CA PHE A 246 -0.25 -24.82 14.78
C PHE A 246 -1.29 -24.12 15.67
N ALA A 247 -2.48 -24.70 15.83
CA ALA A 247 -3.56 -24.22 16.70
C ALA A 247 -3.77 -22.70 16.60
N PHE A 248 -4.05 -22.19 15.39
CA PHE A 248 -4.28 -20.76 15.20
C PHE A 248 -5.53 -20.29 15.94
N LYS A 249 -5.43 -19.12 16.58
CA LYS A 249 -6.56 -18.51 17.29
C LYS A 249 -7.75 -18.34 16.33
N GLY A 250 -8.90 -18.89 16.72
CA GLY A 250 -10.13 -18.82 15.93
C GLY A 250 -10.33 -19.96 14.92
N VAL A 251 -9.33 -20.80 14.66
CA VAL A 251 -9.46 -22.00 13.82
C VAL A 251 -9.75 -23.21 14.71
N LYS A 252 -10.86 -23.91 14.46
CA LYS A 252 -11.36 -24.98 15.35
C LYS A 252 -11.19 -26.39 14.80
N THR A 253 -10.91 -26.53 13.51
CA THR A 253 -10.79 -27.85 12.88
C THR A 253 -9.57 -28.62 13.38
N LYS A 254 -9.73 -29.94 13.48
CA LYS A 254 -8.66 -30.90 13.78
C LYS A 254 -8.08 -31.56 12.52
N HIS A 255 -8.63 -31.25 11.34
CA HIS A 255 -8.19 -31.78 10.06
C HIS A 255 -7.46 -30.71 9.25
N PRO A 256 -6.36 -31.07 8.55
CA PRO A 256 -5.70 -30.15 7.65
C PRO A 256 -6.62 -29.78 6.48
N PHE A 257 -6.41 -28.58 5.93
CA PHE A 257 -7.13 -28.11 4.75
C PHE A 257 -6.25 -27.20 3.91
N THR A 258 -6.63 -27.02 2.65
CA THR A 258 -5.92 -26.15 1.72
C THR A 258 -6.84 -25.04 1.23
N ILE A 259 -6.38 -23.79 1.35
CA ILE A 259 -7.02 -22.61 0.79
C ILE A 259 -6.47 -22.39 -0.61
N ALA A 260 -7.37 -22.19 -1.57
CA ALA A 260 -7.03 -21.98 -2.97
C ALA A 260 -6.21 -20.70 -3.20
N LYS A 261 -5.53 -20.65 -4.34
CA LYS A 261 -4.71 -19.50 -4.74
C LYS A 261 -5.52 -18.24 -5.04
N GLY A 262 -4.87 -17.10 -4.91
CA GLY A 262 -5.36 -15.79 -5.35
C GLY A 262 -4.79 -14.65 -4.50
N PRO A 263 -4.95 -13.40 -4.92
CA PRO A 263 -4.44 -12.23 -4.21
C PRO A 263 -4.99 -12.10 -2.79
N ASN A 264 -6.20 -12.59 -2.53
CA ASN A 264 -6.82 -12.59 -1.19
C ASN A 264 -6.51 -13.85 -0.36
N ASN A 265 -5.49 -14.61 -0.75
CA ASN A 265 -5.03 -15.74 0.05
C ASN A 265 -4.38 -15.20 1.36
N PRO A 266 -4.49 -15.89 2.52
CA PRO A 266 -3.86 -15.45 3.77
C PRO A 266 -2.35 -15.21 3.72
N VAL A 267 -1.64 -15.81 2.75
CA VAL A 267 -0.21 -15.54 2.51
C VAL A 267 0.03 -14.66 1.26
N GLY A 268 -1.01 -13.96 0.82
CA GLY A 268 -0.97 -13.02 -0.30
C GLY A 268 -0.61 -13.64 -1.65
N SER A 269 -0.01 -12.81 -2.51
CA SER A 269 0.30 -13.14 -3.90
C SER A 269 1.70 -13.76 -4.10
N ALA A 270 2.53 -13.82 -3.06
CA ALA A 270 3.86 -14.41 -3.11
C ALA A 270 4.28 -14.99 -1.75
N TRP A 271 4.97 -16.13 -1.81
CA TRP A 271 5.63 -16.78 -0.68
C TRP A 271 7.11 -16.98 -0.99
N ILE A 272 7.98 -16.50 -0.12
CA ILE A 272 9.42 -16.74 -0.16
C ILE A 272 9.73 -17.74 0.96
N ASP A 273 10.07 -18.95 0.54
CA ASP A 273 10.30 -20.09 1.42
C ASP A 273 11.70 -20.00 2.04
N LEU A 274 11.80 -20.20 3.36
CA LEU A 274 13.06 -20.17 4.07
C LEU A 274 13.52 -21.58 4.43
N SER A 275 14.81 -21.76 4.71
CA SER A 275 15.37 -23.03 5.20
C SER A 275 14.89 -23.43 6.59
N ILE A 276 14.15 -22.55 7.28
CA ILE A 276 13.55 -22.83 8.58
C ILE A 276 12.15 -23.41 8.33
N GLU A 277 11.90 -24.63 8.82
CA GLU A 277 10.63 -25.34 8.61
C GLU A 277 9.43 -24.46 9.00
N SER A 278 8.44 -24.39 8.12
CA SER A 278 7.19 -23.61 8.26
C SER A 278 7.32 -22.08 8.27
N TYR A 279 8.53 -21.52 8.13
CA TYR A 279 8.73 -20.07 8.06
C TYR A 279 8.96 -19.58 6.64
N GLY A 280 8.42 -18.41 6.34
CA GLY A 280 8.59 -17.73 5.06
C GLY A 280 8.29 -16.24 5.16
N ILE A 281 8.69 -15.50 4.14
CA ILE A 281 8.31 -14.10 3.95
C ILE A 281 7.19 -14.07 2.92
N HIS A 282 6.07 -13.41 3.22
CA HIS A 282 4.89 -13.49 2.36
C HIS A 282 4.11 -12.18 2.30
N GLY A 283 3.25 -12.07 1.29
CA GLY A 283 2.29 -10.98 1.17
C GLY A 283 1.09 -11.13 2.12
N THR A 284 0.21 -10.16 2.15
CA THR A 284 -1.03 -10.20 2.96
C THR A 284 -2.20 -9.80 2.07
N PRO A 285 -3.42 -10.34 2.29
CA PRO A 285 -4.62 -9.85 1.62
C PRO A 285 -5.03 -8.44 2.07
N ASP A 286 -4.45 -7.96 3.18
CA ASP A 286 -4.70 -6.64 3.79
C ASP A 286 -3.35 -5.91 4.02
N PRO A 287 -2.78 -5.25 2.98
CA PRO A 287 -1.46 -4.61 3.03
C PRO A 287 -1.42 -3.21 3.66
#